data_AF-A0A942Z6X7-F1
#
_entry.id   AF-A0A942Z6X7-F1
#
_cell.length_a   1.000
_cell.length_b   1.000
_cell.length_c   1.000
_cell.angle_alpha   90.00
_cell.angle_beta   90.00
_cell.angle_gamma   90.00
#
_symmetry.space_group_name_H-M   'P 1'
#
loop_
_entity.id
_entity.type
_entity.pdbx_description
1 polymer ?
#
loop_
_entity_poly.entity_id
_entity_poly.type
_entity_poly.pdbx_seq_one_letter_code
_entity_poly.pdbx_strand_id
1 'polypeptide(L)'
;MIGLVVFYGLERVTKESKKNDITTGENADESVFWVHLATSGMYNILIGYLLLHRENNSFSDLFLYFIAIGLHFFVIDHGLREHHKEIYDKFGRWILAVSSVVGWAIGSLIEVNEITIAILFSFLAGGIIFNILKEELPEKRQSSFWAFLTGTVAYSILLLFA
;
A
#
# COMPACT_ATOMS: atom_id res chain seq x y z
N MET A 1 -0.89 -14.22 -4.75
CA MET A 1 -2.07 -14.14 -5.65
C MET A 1 -3.36 -13.79 -4.92
N ILE A 2 -3.65 -14.39 -3.75
CA ILE A 2 -4.85 -14.05 -2.96
C ILE A 2 -4.92 -12.55 -2.65
N GLY A 3 -3.81 -11.94 -2.23
CA GLY A 3 -3.74 -10.48 -2.03
C GLY A 3 -4.17 -9.70 -3.27
N LEU A 4 -3.56 -9.99 -4.42
CA LEU A 4 -3.93 -9.35 -5.70
C LEU A 4 -5.43 -9.47 -6.00
N VAL A 5 -6.02 -10.66 -5.82
CA VAL A 5 -7.45 -10.89 -6.08
C VAL A 5 -8.33 -10.11 -5.10
N VAL A 6 -7.99 -10.09 -3.82
CA VAL A 6 -8.74 -9.35 -2.78
C VAL A 6 -8.70 -7.84 -3.07
N PHE A 7 -7.52 -7.29 -3.32
CA PHE A 7 -7.36 -5.87 -3.62
C PHE A 7 -8.05 -5.48 -4.94
N TYR A 8 -7.99 -6.33 -5.97
CA TYR A 8 -8.75 -6.14 -7.21
C TYR A 8 -10.27 -6.18 -6.98
N GLY A 9 -10.75 -7.12 -6.15
CA GLY A 9 -12.16 -7.23 -5.82
C GLY A 9 -12.69 -5.99 -5.09
N LEU A 10 -11.95 -5.51 -4.09
CA LEU A 10 -12.24 -4.26 -3.37
C LEU A 10 -12.33 -3.08 -4.33
N GLU A 11 -11.34 -2.92 -5.22
CA GLU A 11 -11.33 -1.87 -6.24
C GLU A 11 -12.53 -1.96 -7.19
N ARG A 12 -12.91 -3.18 -7.58
CA ARG A 12 -14.03 -3.36 -8.50
C ARG A 12 -15.35 -2.95 -7.84
N VAL A 13 -15.55 -3.30 -6.57
CA VAL A 13 -16.75 -2.94 -5.81
C VAL A 13 -16.84 -1.42 -5.62
N THR A 14 -15.73 -0.73 -5.31
CA THR A 14 -15.73 0.73 -5.18
C THR A 14 -16.06 1.42 -6.52
N LYS A 15 -15.52 0.93 -7.64
CA LYS A 15 -15.86 1.45 -8.98
C LYS A 15 -17.32 1.20 -9.37
N GLU A 16 -17.87 0.03 -9.09
CA GLU A 16 -19.26 -0.31 -9.40
C GLU A 16 -20.25 0.49 -8.53
N SER A 17 -19.94 0.69 -7.24
CA SER A 17 -20.71 1.56 -6.34
C SER A 17 -20.72 3.01 -6.83
N LYS A 18 -19.55 3.57 -7.20
CA LYS A 18 -19.48 4.92 -7.78
C LYS A 18 -20.32 5.07 -9.06
N LYS A 19 -20.42 4.03 -9.89
CA LYS A 19 -21.20 4.06 -11.14
C LYS A 19 -22.70 3.96 -10.90
N ASN A 20 -23.16 3.11 -9.97
CA ASN A 20 -24.58 2.94 -9.69
C ASN A 20 -25.15 4.15 -8.95
N ASP A 21 -24.41 4.78 -8.05
CA ASP A 21 -24.98 5.86 -7.22
C ASP A 21 -24.94 7.27 -7.84
N ILE A 22 -24.17 7.47 -8.93
CA ILE A 22 -24.37 8.63 -9.83
C ILE A 22 -25.84 8.70 -10.33
N THR A 23 -26.55 7.57 -10.34
CA THR A 23 -27.97 7.52 -10.73
C THR A 23 -28.95 7.72 -9.57
N THR A 24 -28.52 7.61 -8.30
CA THR A 24 -29.37 7.66 -7.09
C THR A 24 -29.15 8.91 -6.23
N GLY A 25 -28.02 9.60 -6.36
CA GLY A 25 -27.75 10.90 -5.70
C GLY A 25 -27.22 10.83 -4.26
N GLU A 26 -26.74 9.67 -3.80
CA GLU A 26 -26.08 9.52 -2.49
C GLU A 26 -24.57 9.87 -2.52
N ASN A 27 -23.99 10.12 -1.32
CA ASN A 27 -22.59 10.54 -1.08
C ASN A 27 -21.56 9.44 -1.39
N ALA A 28 -21.52 8.95 -2.64
CA ALA A 28 -20.66 7.84 -3.06
C ALA A 28 -19.16 8.10 -2.89
N ASP A 29 -18.72 9.36 -3.02
CA ASP A 29 -17.29 9.70 -2.91
C ASP A 29 -16.75 9.50 -1.48
N GLU A 30 -17.57 9.79 -0.46
CA GLU A 30 -17.18 9.62 0.94
C GLU A 30 -17.09 8.13 1.32
N SER A 31 -18.04 7.30 0.88
CA SER A 31 -18.01 5.85 1.11
C SER A 31 -16.78 5.19 0.47
N VAL A 32 -16.48 5.56 -0.79
CA VAL A 32 -15.30 5.07 -1.51
C VAL A 32 -14.02 5.50 -0.80
N PHE A 33 -13.94 6.75 -0.32
CA PHE A 33 -12.81 7.22 0.47
C PHE A 33 -12.57 6.37 1.73
N TRP A 34 -13.62 6.07 2.50
CA TRP A 34 -13.49 5.25 3.72
C TRP A 34 -13.04 3.82 3.42
N VAL A 35 -13.50 3.22 2.31
CA VAL A 35 -13.03 1.89 1.88
C VAL A 35 -11.55 1.92 1.51
N HIS A 36 -11.10 2.93 0.76
CA HIS A 36 -9.69 3.11 0.45
C HIS A 36 -8.86 3.33 1.71
N LEU A 37 -9.29 4.22 2.61
CA LEU A 37 -8.60 4.51 3.85
C LEU A 37 -8.48 3.28 4.76
N ALA A 38 -9.55 2.48 4.88
CA ALA A 38 -9.54 1.24 5.66
C ALA A 38 -8.59 0.20 5.04
N THR A 39 -8.62 0.06 3.72
CA THR A 39 -7.74 -0.87 3.00
C THR A 39 -6.27 -0.46 3.12
N SER A 40 -5.96 0.83 2.95
CA SER A 40 -4.63 1.40 3.16
C SER A 40 -4.18 1.29 4.63
N GLY A 41 -5.09 1.46 5.60
CA GLY A 41 -4.80 1.25 7.02
C GLY A 41 -4.41 -0.20 7.34
N MET A 42 -5.19 -1.17 6.85
CA MET A 42 -4.87 -2.60 6.98
C MET A 42 -3.51 -2.93 6.36
N TYR A 43 -3.24 -2.35 5.20
CA TYR A 43 -1.97 -2.48 4.50
C TYR A 43 -0.80 -1.92 5.34
N ASN A 44 -0.97 -0.75 5.96
CA ASN A 44 0.02 -0.15 6.87
C ASN A 44 0.25 -0.98 8.13
N ILE A 45 -0.80 -1.60 8.70
CA ILE A 45 -0.68 -2.52 9.83
C ILE A 45 0.19 -3.73 9.44
N LEU A 46 -0.06 -4.34 8.27
CA LEU A 46 0.72 -5.48 7.80
C LEU A 46 2.20 -5.11 7.61
N ILE A 47 2.49 -3.95 7.02
CA ILE A 47 3.87 -3.47 6.89
C ILE A 47 4.52 -3.27 8.26
N GLY A 48 3.83 -2.61 9.20
CA GLY A 48 4.33 -2.40 10.56
C GLY A 48 4.61 -3.71 11.29
N TYR A 49 3.74 -4.71 11.13
CA TYR A 49 3.92 -6.04 11.72
C TYR A 49 5.14 -6.77 11.15
N LEU A 50 5.29 -6.74 9.83
CA LEU A 50 6.34 -7.46 9.11
C LEU A 50 7.72 -6.77 9.23
N LEU A 51 7.78 -5.50 9.65
CA LEU A 51 9.03 -4.78 9.92
C LEU A 51 9.93 -5.51 10.93
N LEU A 52 9.34 -6.16 11.94
CA LEU A 52 10.08 -6.90 12.97
C LEU A 52 10.45 -8.33 12.55
N HIS A 53 9.85 -8.83 11.47
CA HIS A 53 9.99 -10.19 10.99
C HIS A 53 10.79 -10.24 9.67
N ARG A 54 11.76 -9.34 9.52
CA ARG A 54 12.65 -9.30 8.34
C ARG A 54 13.66 -10.44 8.41
N GLU A 55 13.96 -11.02 7.25
CA GLU A 55 14.90 -12.14 7.11
C GLU A 55 16.32 -11.76 7.56
N ASN A 56 16.74 -10.54 7.24
CA ASN A 56 18.02 -9.98 7.67
C ASN A 56 17.83 -8.80 8.64
N ASN A 57 18.59 -8.84 9.74
CA ASN A 57 18.60 -7.81 10.77
C ASN A 57 19.79 -6.84 10.65
N SER A 58 20.42 -6.75 9.47
CA SER A 58 21.48 -5.76 9.21
C SER A 58 20.93 -4.34 9.25
N PHE A 59 21.78 -3.39 9.67
CA PHE A 59 21.45 -1.97 9.64
C PHE A 59 21.24 -1.45 8.20
N SER A 60 22.01 -1.96 7.24
CA SER A 60 21.85 -1.65 5.81
C SER A 60 20.44 -1.99 5.32
N ASP A 61 19.97 -3.20 5.63
CA ASP A 61 18.68 -3.69 5.20
C ASP A 61 17.54 -2.95 5.88
N LEU A 62 17.72 -2.56 7.15
CA LEU A 62 16.74 -1.71 7.84
C LEU A 62 16.65 -0.32 7.20
N PHE A 63 17.79 0.26 6.84
CA PHE A 63 17.82 1.57 6.19
C PHE A 63 17.20 1.53 4.79
N LEU A 64 17.53 0.50 3.99
CA LEU A 64 16.92 0.28 2.68
C LEU A 64 15.42 0.04 2.77
N TYR A 65 14.99 -0.81 3.73
CA TYR A 65 13.57 -1.04 3.99
C TYR A 65 12.85 0.25 4.38
N PHE A 66 13.44 1.06 5.26
CA PHE A 66 12.89 2.35 5.67
C PHE A 66 12.70 3.30 4.48
N ILE A 67 13.71 3.42 3.60
CA ILE A 67 13.59 4.25 2.39
C ILE A 67 12.51 3.71 1.47
N ALA A 68 12.53 2.41 1.17
CA ALA A 68 11.59 1.79 0.23
C ALA A 68 10.14 1.94 0.70
N ILE A 69 9.85 1.56 1.95
CA ILE A 69 8.51 1.66 2.52
C ILE A 69 8.11 3.12 2.77
N GLY A 70 9.04 3.99 3.15
CA GLY A 70 8.77 5.42 3.32
C GLY A 70 8.35 6.08 2.01
N LEU A 71 9.05 5.79 0.90
CA LEU A 71 8.65 6.24 -0.43
C LEU A 71 7.31 5.63 -0.86
N HIS A 72 7.09 4.35 -0.55
CA HIS A 72 5.84 3.67 -0.85
C HIS A 72 4.63 4.32 -0.14
N PHE A 73 4.76 4.62 1.15
CA PHE A 73 3.75 5.38 1.89
C PHE A 73 3.54 6.77 1.30
N PHE A 74 4.62 7.47 0.92
CA PHE A 74 4.51 8.79 0.30
C PHE A 74 3.67 8.77 -0.98
N VAL A 75 3.87 7.78 -1.86
CA VAL A 75 3.11 7.63 -3.10
C VAL A 75 1.64 7.30 -2.82
N ILE A 76 1.36 6.37 -1.89
CA ILE A 76 0.00 6.00 -1.50
C ILE A 76 -0.75 7.19 -0.89
N ASP A 77 -0.11 7.89 0.05
CA ASP A 77 -0.66 9.07 0.72
C ASP A 77 -0.97 10.20 -0.27
N HIS A 78 -0.12 10.37 -1.28
CA HIS A 78 -0.36 11.33 -2.36
C HIS A 78 -1.63 10.99 -3.14
N GLY A 79 -1.81 9.72 -3.50
CA GLY A 79 -3.00 9.23 -4.21
C GLY A 79 -4.29 9.45 -3.41
N LEU A 80 -4.30 9.14 -2.10
CA LEU A 80 -5.47 9.37 -1.24
C LEU A 80 -5.81 10.87 -1.11
N ARG A 81 -4.79 11.71 -1.01
CA ARG A 81 -4.95 13.15 -0.81
C ARG A 81 -5.48 13.87 -2.05
N GLU A 82 -5.12 13.39 -3.24
CA GLU A 82 -5.53 14.02 -4.51
C GLU A 82 -7.06 13.99 -4.70
N HIS A 83 -7.71 12.90 -4.27
CA HIS A 83 -9.16 12.75 -4.45
C HIS A 83 -9.99 13.34 -3.30
N HIS A 84 -9.48 13.38 -2.06
CA HIS A 84 -10.26 13.80 -0.87
C HIS A 84 -9.43 14.60 0.14
N LYS A 85 -8.88 15.73 -0.30
CA LYS A 85 -7.89 16.52 0.45
C LYS A 85 -8.31 16.93 1.86
N GLU A 86 -9.54 17.40 2.08
CA GLU A 86 -9.98 17.90 3.39
C GLU A 86 -10.14 16.78 4.44
N ILE A 87 -10.79 15.67 4.07
CA ILE A 87 -10.99 14.52 4.97
C ILE A 87 -9.65 13.83 5.23
N TYR A 88 -8.80 13.72 4.21
CA TYR A 88 -7.44 13.19 4.34
C TYR A 88 -6.58 14.02 5.31
N ASP A 89 -6.53 15.35 5.12
CA ASP A 89 -5.71 16.24 5.96
C ASP A 89 -6.24 16.28 7.41
N LYS A 90 -7.53 16.04 7.64
CA LYS A 90 -8.12 16.03 8.99
C LYS A 90 -7.96 14.69 9.72
N PHE A 91 -8.26 13.57 9.05
CA PHE A 91 -8.32 12.25 9.68
C PHE A 91 -7.41 11.22 9.01
N GLY A 92 -7.37 11.19 7.67
CA GLY A 92 -6.71 10.15 6.89
C GLY A 92 -5.25 9.93 7.29
N ARG A 93 -4.43 10.99 7.29
CA ARG A 93 -3.01 10.90 7.66
C ARG A 93 -2.76 10.33 9.06
N TRP A 94 -3.63 10.66 10.03
CA TRP A 94 -3.48 10.19 11.41
C TRP A 94 -3.85 8.71 11.52
N ILE A 95 -4.91 8.29 10.83
CA ILE A 95 -5.32 6.88 10.77
C ILE A 95 -4.20 6.04 10.14
N LEU A 96 -3.62 6.48 9.03
CA LEU A 96 -2.55 5.77 8.35
C LEU A 96 -1.26 5.70 9.18
N ALA A 97 -0.87 6.79 9.83
CA ALA A 97 0.29 6.81 10.71
C ALA A 97 0.11 5.89 11.93
N VAL A 98 -1.05 5.96 12.60
CA VAL A 98 -1.38 5.11 13.74
C VAL A 98 -1.43 3.64 13.32
N SER A 99 -1.94 3.34 12.13
CA SER A 99 -1.99 1.97 11.58
C SER A 99 -0.60 1.33 11.53
N SER A 100 0.42 2.06 11.06
CA SER A 100 1.81 1.56 11.03
C SER A 100 2.37 1.30 12.44
N VAL A 101 2.09 2.19 13.39
CA VAL A 101 2.51 2.04 14.80
C VAL A 101 1.80 0.86 15.47
N VAL A 102 0.51 0.68 15.20
CA VAL A 102 -0.28 -0.46 15.69
C VAL A 102 0.26 -1.76 15.12
N GLY A 103 0.57 -1.82 13.82
CA GLY A 103 1.21 -2.98 13.21
C GLY A 103 2.53 -3.35 13.91
N TRP A 104 3.40 -2.37 14.12
CA TRP A 104 4.65 -2.57 14.86
C TRP A 104 4.42 -3.06 16.30
N ALA A 105 3.47 -2.48 17.02
CA ALA A 105 3.13 -2.89 18.37
C ALA A 105 2.57 -4.33 18.42
N ILE A 106 1.76 -4.73 17.44
CA ILE A 106 1.29 -6.11 17.31
C ILE A 106 2.49 -7.03 17.03
N GLY A 107 3.41 -6.62 16.15
CA GLY A 107 4.60 -7.40 15.83
C GLY A 107 5.55 -7.60 17.01
N SER A 108 5.59 -6.67 17.96
CA SER A 108 6.42 -6.79 19.16
C SER A 108 5.77 -7.59 20.29
N LEU A 109 4.45 -7.75 20.25
CA LEU A 109 3.67 -8.44 21.29
C LEU A 109 3.21 -9.84 20.87
N ILE A 110 3.08 -10.09 19.57
CA ILE A 110 2.51 -11.32 19.00
C ILE A 110 3.47 -11.94 17.99
N GLU A 111 4.18 -12.97 18.44
CA GLU A 111 4.94 -13.84 17.56
C GLU A 111 4.02 -14.90 16.93
N VAL A 112 4.06 -15.01 15.61
CA VAL A 112 3.38 -16.07 14.86
C VAL A 112 4.41 -16.96 14.18
N ASN A 113 4.00 -18.16 13.77
CA ASN A 113 4.92 -19.08 13.11
C ASN A 113 5.38 -18.56 11.74
N GLU A 114 6.50 -19.09 11.25
CA GLU A 114 7.11 -18.71 9.97
C GLU A 114 6.17 -18.88 8.77
N ILE A 115 5.30 -19.88 8.80
CA ILE A 115 4.32 -20.13 7.73
C ILE A 115 3.32 -18.98 7.65
N THR A 116 2.82 -18.51 8.80
CA THR A 116 1.92 -17.36 8.87
C THR A 116 2.62 -16.09 8.40
N ILE A 117 3.88 -15.87 8.79
CA ILE A 117 4.68 -14.73 8.31
C ILE A 117 4.80 -14.78 6.78
N ALA A 118 5.14 -15.93 6.20
CA ALA A 118 5.27 -16.11 4.76
C ALA A 118 3.94 -15.87 4.01
N ILE A 119 2.82 -16.31 4.58
CA ILE A 119 1.47 -16.05 4.04
C ILE A 119 1.17 -14.54 4.05
N LEU A 120 1.45 -13.85 5.17
CA LEU A 120 1.24 -12.40 5.28
C LEU A 120 2.12 -11.62 4.30
N PHE A 121 3.41 -11.96 4.17
CA PHE A 121 4.30 -11.39 3.15
C PHE A 121 3.76 -11.61 1.73
N SER A 122 3.34 -12.84 1.42
CA SER A 122 2.81 -13.19 0.09
C SER A 122 1.49 -12.47 -0.22
N PHE A 123 0.66 -12.24 0.79
CA PHE A 123 -0.56 -11.46 0.68
C PHE A 123 -0.23 -9.98 0.42
N LEU A 124 0.66 -9.40 1.23
CA LEU A 124 1.12 -8.01 1.10
C LEU A 124 1.74 -7.74 -0.26
N ALA A 125 2.65 -8.61 -0.72
CA ALA A 125 3.28 -8.52 -2.04
C ALA A 125 2.25 -8.56 -3.17
N GLY A 126 1.19 -9.38 -3.04
CA GLY A 126 0.08 -9.37 -3.99
C GLY A 126 -0.67 -8.04 -4.04
N GLY A 127 -0.88 -7.40 -2.89
CA GLY A 127 -1.46 -6.06 -2.79
C GLY A 127 -0.57 -4.98 -3.41
N ILE A 128 0.74 -5.01 -3.16
CA ILE A 128 1.74 -4.13 -3.78
C ILE A 128 1.64 -4.19 -5.30
N ILE A 129 1.71 -5.41 -5.85
CA ILE A 129 1.67 -5.62 -7.30
C ILE A 129 0.38 -5.05 -7.88
N PHE A 130 -0.76 -5.28 -7.23
CA PHE A 130 -2.03 -4.71 -7.67
C PHE A 130 -1.98 -3.18 -7.68
N ASN A 131 -1.49 -2.57 -6.61
CA ASN A 131 -1.45 -1.12 -6.48
C ASN A 131 -0.57 -0.49 -7.57
N ILE A 132 0.62 -1.06 -7.82
CA ILE A 132 1.52 -0.62 -8.90
C ILE A 132 0.83 -0.73 -10.26
N LEU A 133 0.18 -1.87 -10.55
CA LEU A 133 -0.50 -2.09 -11.83
C LEU A 133 -1.66 -1.11 -12.06
N LYS A 134 -2.34 -0.68 -10.99
CA LYS A 134 -3.51 0.20 -11.04
C LYS A 134 -3.12 1.68 -11.05
N GLU A 135 -2.29 2.09 -10.11
CA GLU A 135 -2.05 3.50 -9.77
C GLU A 135 -0.77 4.04 -10.42
N GLU A 136 0.23 3.20 -10.66
CA GLU A 136 1.54 3.64 -11.16
C GLU A 136 1.76 3.40 -12.66
N LEU A 137 0.94 2.57 -13.32
CA LEU A 137 0.93 2.44 -14.78
C LEU A 137 -0.08 3.42 -15.39
N PRO A 138 0.37 4.58 -15.92
CA PRO A 138 -0.54 5.63 -16.36
C PRO A 138 -1.36 5.19 -17.58
N GLU A 139 -2.59 5.72 -17.68
CA GLU A 139 -3.44 5.56 -18.85
C GLU A 139 -2.79 6.18 -20.10
N LYS A 140 -1.99 5.40 -20.84
CA LYS A 140 -1.44 5.62 -22.20
C LYS A 140 -0.79 6.99 -22.55
N ARG A 141 -0.88 8.05 -21.74
CA ARG A 141 -0.58 9.44 -22.14
C ARG A 141 0.52 10.12 -21.32
N GLN A 142 0.99 9.54 -20.20
CA GLN A 142 2.04 10.14 -19.35
C GLN A 142 3.14 9.15 -18.90
N SER A 143 3.27 7.98 -19.54
CA SER A 143 4.33 7.02 -19.20
C SER A 143 5.68 7.48 -19.77
N SER A 144 6.68 7.70 -18.92
CA SER A 144 8.08 7.82 -19.33
C SER A 144 8.76 6.47 -19.21
N PHE A 145 8.95 5.79 -20.35
CA PHE A 145 9.68 4.52 -20.39
C PHE A 145 11.08 4.63 -19.78
N TRP A 146 11.75 5.76 -19.99
CA TRP A 146 13.08 6.00 -19.44
C TRP A 146 13.08 6.10 -17.92
N ALA A 147 12.09 6.77 -17.32
CA ALA A 147 11.98 6.81 -15.86
C ALA A 147 11.75 5.40 -15.28
N PHE A 148 10.86 4.61 -15.91
CA PHE A 148 10.62 3.22 -15.51
C PHE A 148 11.87 2.34 -15.65
N LEU A 149 12.58 2.44 -16.78
CA LEU A 149 13.79 1.68 -17.04
C LEU A 149 14.89 2.05 -16.05
N THR A 150 15.10 3.34 -15.78
CA THR A 150 16.09 3.81 -14.80
C THR A 150 15.76 3.30 -13.40
N GLY A 151 14.51 3.39 -12.96
CA GLY A 151 14.09 2.84 -11.67
C GLY A 151 14.32 1.34 -11.57
N THR A 152 13.96 0.58 -12.62
CA THR A 152 14.15 -0.87 -12.69
C THR A 152 15.62 -1.27 -12.65
N VAL A 153 16.47 -0.61 -13.43
CA VAL A 153 17.91 -0.87 -13.46
C VAL A 153 18.55 -0.51 -12.11
N ALA A 154 18.21 0.65 -11.55
CA ALA A 154 18.73 1.10 -10.26
C ALA A 154 18.36 0.12 -9.14
N TYR A 155 17.09 -0.31 -9.08
CA TYR A 155 16.63 -1.29 -8.10
C TYR A 155 17.26 -2.66 -8.31
N SER A 156 17.46 -3.10 -9.56
CA SER A 156 18.14 -4.37 -9.85
C SER A 156 19.60 -4.37 -9.39
N ILE A 157 20.33 -3.27 -9.64
CA ILE A 157 21.69 -3.08 -9.14
C ILE A 157 21.68 -3.12 -7.61
N LEU A 158 20.77 -2.38 -6.98
CA LEU A 158 20.63 -2.37 -5.52
C LEU A 158 20.44 -3.79 -4.98
N LEU A 159 19.55 -4.61 -5.55
CA LEU A 159 19.36 -6.00 -5.13
C LEU A 159 20.57 -6.91 -5.34
N LEU A 160 21.42 -6.63 -6.34
CA LEU A 160 22.62 -7.42 -6.60
C LEU A 160 23.77 -7.10 -5.63
N PHE A 161 23.76 -5.91 -5.02
CA PHE A 161 24.87 -5.42 -4.19
C PHE A 161 24.46 -5.07 -2.75
N ALA A 162 23.18 -5.16 -2.39
CA ALA A 162 22.66 -4.98 -1.04
C ALA A 162 22.94 -6.20 -0.16
#